data_AF-A0AAV6P4X7-F1
#
_entry.id   AF-A0AAV6P4X7-F1
#
_cell.length_a   1.000
_cell.length_b   1.000
_cell.length_c   1.000
_cell.angle_alpha   90.00
_cell.angle_beta   90.00
_cell.angle_gamma   90.00
#
_symmetry.space_group_name_H-M   'P 1'
#
loop_
_entity.id
_entity.type
_entity.pdbx_description
1 polymer ?
#
loop_
_entity_poly.entity_id
_entity_poly.type
_entity_poly.pdbx_seq_one_letter_code
_entity_poly.pdbx_strand_id
1 'polypeptide(L)'
;MSKVHSSINSLFIMASASLSLSSTLPTLSSTLRTSPKLSFPLHSLSVPSNSLPAFSLSSSLTFSRVSRLHPTKRQLGSRSLGASATDMASEKKVFDSGEDLAVSLAKYTADLSDHFAKKRGAFTVVLSGGSLIKCLRKLVEPPYIDSIDWSKWHVFWADERVVPKDHVDSNYKLAFDGFLSQVPILPGHVYAINDALSADGAADDYETCLKHLVSTKVVDVSAASGFPKFDLMLLGMGPDGHVASLFPGHPLLSENQKWVTFIKDSPKPPPERITFTFPVINSSAHIALVAPGASKADAVYTALGGGSSQNAETLPVQKVAPEGVLTWFLDKDAASKLFELEARHHLNTGEHQGAMNSASLLLEGTVSWFWFDIIIEEDRGRAGRDSFALGSGLDLQDTAEVYCRYLTGI
;
A
#
# COMPACT_ATOMS: atom_id res chain seq x y z
N MET A 1 -9.58 -47.66 45.60
CA MET A 1 -9.43 -47.86 47.06
C MET A 1 -8.11 -47.23 47.51
N SER A 2 -8.16 -46.45 48.60
CA SER A 2 -7.05 -45.82 49.36
C SER A 2 -6.25 -44.71 48.66
N LYS A 3 -5.78 -43.63 49.30
CA LYS A 3 -5.93 -42.88 50.59
C LYS A 3 -5.05 -41.61 50.32
N VAL A 4 -5.32 -40.40 50.81
CA VAL A 4 -4.90 -39.82 52.11
C VAL A 4 -5.31 -38.32 52.14
N HIS A 5 -5.62 -37.87 53.36
CA HIS A 5 -6.02 -36.57 53.95
C HIS A 5 -5.45 -35.24 53.44
N SER A 6 -6.23 -34.15 53.56
CA SER A 6 -6.15 -33.20 54.71
C SER A 6 -7.13 -32.02 54.57
N SER A 7 -7.73 -31.63 55.69
CA SER A 7 -8.76 -30.63 55.96
C SER A 7 -8.45 -29.18 55.54
N ILE A 8 -9.50 -28.38 55.27
CA ILE A 8 -9.98 -27.27 56.13
C ILE A 8 -11.32 -26.74 55.57
N ASN A 9 -12.34 -26.73 56.43
CA ASN A 9 -13.64 -26.08 56.24
C ASN A 9 -13.51 -24.56 56.41
N SER A 10 -14.18 -23.76 55.58
CA SER A 10 -15.27 -22.91 56.07
C SER A 10 -16.08 -22.27 54.95
N LEU A 11 -17.38 -22.29 55.22
CA LEU A 11 -18.53 -22.00 54.40
C LEU A 11 -18.78 -20.48 54.35
N PHE A 12 -19.11 -19.91 53.19
CA PHE A 12 -19.83 -18.64 53.12
C PHE A 12 -20.98 -18.79 52.13
N ILE A 13 -22.19 -18.84 52.67
CA ILE A 13 -23.46 -18.79 51.94
C ILE A 13 -24.05 -17.39 52.07
N MET A 14 -24.59 -16.92 50.96
CA MET A 14 -25.35 -15.69 50.75
C MET A 14 -26.54 -15.51 51.71
N ALA A 15 -26.90 -14.24 51.99
CA ALA A 15 -28.28 -13.76 51.85
C ALA A 15 -28.35 -12.23 51.86
N SER A 16 -29.13 -11.73 50.90
CA SER A 16 -29.58 -10.37 50.64
C SER A 16 -30.57 -9.86 51.69
N ALA A 17 -30.63 -8.54 51.91
CA ALA A 17 -31.89 -7.81 52.11
C ALA A 17 -31.70 -6.29 52.07
N SER A 18 -32.58 -5.65 51.30
CA SER A 18 -32.82 -4.23 51.09
C SER A 18 -33.33 -3.50 52.34
N LEU A 19 -33.15 -2.17 52.41
CA LEU A 19 -34.18 -1.22 52.85
C LEU A 19 -33.82 0.25 52.56
N SER A 20 -34.88 0.96 52.19
CA SER A 20 -35.06 2.36 51.76
C SER A 20 -35.01 3.42 52.86
N LEU A 21 -34.73 4.69 52.51
CA LEU A 21 -35.40 5.94 52.96
C LEU A 21 -34.60 7.14 52.38
N SER A 22 -35.07 7.84 51.34
CA SER A 22 -35.97 9.01 51.31
C SER A 22 -35.38 10.36 51.77
N SER A 23 -35.35 11.28 50.79
CA SER A 23 -35.67 12.72 50.84
C SER A 23 -34.91 13.67 51.78
N THR A 24 -34.20 14.65 51.18
CA THR A 24 -34.58 16.09 51.24
C THR A 24 -33.69 16.93 50.30
N LEU A 25 -34.35 17.68 49.42
CA LEU A 25 -33.81 18.77 48.60
C LEU A 25 -33.76 20.06 49.43
N PRO A 26 -32.92 21.04 49.03
CA PRO A 26 -33.32 22.43 49.09
C PRO A 26 -33.46 23.02 47.67
N THR A 27 -34.64 23.55 47.45
CA THR A 27 -34.99 24.51 46.42
C THR A 27 -34.27 25.84 46.66
N LEU A 28 -33.75 26.46 45.60
CA LEU A 28 -33.67 27.92 45.51
C LEU A 28 -33.91 28.38 44.07
N SER A 29 -34.68 29.45 44.01
CA SER A 29 -35.52 29.91 42.93
C SER A 29 -34.79 30.80 41.92
N SER A 30 -35.35 30.78 40.72
CA SER A 30 -35.17 31.65 39.57
C SER A 30 -34.82 33.11 39.86
N THR A 31 -33.78 33.59 39.17
CA THR A 31 -33.76 34.95 38.62
C THR A 31 -33.45 34.86 37.13
N LEU A 32 -34.50 35.10 36.34
CA LEU A 32 -34.43 35.34 34.89
C LEU A 32 -33.54 36.57 34.65
N ARG A 33 -32.41 36.38 33.95
CA ARG A 33 -31.69 37.48 33.30
C ARG A 33 -31.68 37.21 31.81
N THR A 34 -32.22 38.20 31.12
CA THR A 34 -32.54 38.28 29.70
C THR A 34 -31.30 38.20 28.82
N SER A 35 -31.48 37.54 27.67
CA SER A 35 -30.53 37.44 26.56
C SER A 35 -30.21 38.82 25.96
N PRO A 36 -28.98 39.10 25.51
CA PRO A 36 -28.75 40.09 24.47
C PRO A 36 -28.79 39.41 23.11
N LYS A 37 -29.80 39.75 22.32
CA LYS A 37 -29.84 39.56 20.87
C LYS A 37 -28.71 40.40 20.25
N LEU A 38 -27.75 39.75 19.60
CA LEU A 38 -26.83 40.41 18.68
C LEU A 38 -27.57 40.62 17.35
N SER A 39 -28.17 41.80 17.20
CA SER A 39 -28.72 42.31 15.95
C SER A 39 -27.62 42.99 15.14
N PHE A 40 -27.27 42.40 14.00
CA PHE A 40 -26.43 43.06 12.99
C PHE A 40 -27.25 44.11 12.23
N PRO A 41 -26.75 45.34 12.04
CA PRO A 41 -27.41 46.32 11.21
C PRO A 41 -27.26 45.97 9.72
N LEU A 42 -28.39 45.81 9.03
CA LEU A 42 -28.49 45.86 7.58
C LEU A 42 -28.14 47.29 7.13
N HIS A 43 -26.91 47.48 6.65
CA HIS A 43 -26.59 48.66 5.84
C HIS A 43 -26.91 48.36 4.38
N SER A 44 -27.93 49.06 3.88
CA SER A 44 -28.26 49.17 2.47
C SER A 44 -27.11 49.85 1.72
N LEU A 45 -26.34 49.07 0.96
CA LEU A 45 -25.42 49.60 -0.03
C LEU A 45 -26.14 49.71 -1.38
N SER A 46 -26.42 50.95 -1.72
CA SER A 46 -26.87 51.41 -3.03
C SER A 46 -25.81 51.10 -4.09
N VAL A 47 -26.28 50.49 -5.17
CA VAL A 47 -25.55 50.23 -6.42
C VAL A 47 -25.25 51.56 -7.12
N PRO A 48 -23.98 51.86 -7.48
CA PRO A 48 -23.69 52.82 -8.52
C PRO A 48 -23.57 52.08 -9.85
N SER A 49 -24.53 52.33 -10.73
CA SER A 49 -24.45 52.06 -12.17
C SER A 49 -23.33 52.91 -12.79
N ASN A 50 -22.21 52.29 -13.16
CA ASN A 50 -21.23 52.91 -14.04
C ASN A 50 -21.15 52.14 -15.35
N SER A 51 -21.66 52.82 -16.38
CA SER A 51 -21.48 52.56 -17.80
C SER A 51 -20.00 52.45 -18.17
N LEU A 52 -19.61 51.33 -18.78
CA LEU A 52 -18.36 51.22 -19.52
C LEU A 52 -18.62 51.46 -21.02
N PRO A 53 -17.76 52.24 -21.71
CA PRO A 53 -17.92 52.50 -23.13
C PRO A 53 -17.43 51.30 -23.96
N ALA A 54 -18.18 51.00 -25.01
CA ALA A 54 -17.80 50.07 -26.06
C ALA A 54 -16.59 50.63 -26.83
N PHE A 55 -15.44 49.97 -26.73
CA PHE A 55 -14.33 50.18 -27.66
C PHE A 55 -14.35 49.10 -28.74
N SER A 56 -14.79 49.52 -29.92
CA SER A 56 -14.56 48.84 -31.19
C SER A 56 -13.08 48.94 -31.54
N LEU A 57 -12.40 47.80 -31.67
CA LEU A 57 -11.10 47.72 -32.33
C LEU A 57 -11.27 46.88 -33.60
N SER A 58 -11.43 47.60 -34.70
CA SER A 58 -11.13 47.13 -36.05
C SER A 58 -9.61 47.19 -36.23
N SER A 59 -8.99 46.07 -36.59
CA SER A 59 -7.66 46.08 -37.18
C SER A 59 -7.54 45.00 -38.25
N SER A 60 -7.35 45.51 -39.45
CA SER A 60 -7.22 44.87 -40.74
C SER A 60 -6.14 43.79 -40.80
N LEU A 61 -6.49 42.63 -41.37
CA LEU A 61 -5.54 41.62 -41.80
C LEU A 61 -5.04 41.95 -43.21
N THR A 62 -3.81 42.43 -43.33
CA THR A 62 -3.09 42.52 -44.61
C THR A 62 -2.51 41.15 -44.97
N PHE A 63 -3.04 40.60 -46.05
CA PHE A 63 -2.65 39.33 -46.66
C PHE A 63 -1.40 39.53 -47.54
N SER A 64 -0.25 39.02 -47.14
CA SER A 64 0.93 38.95 -48.02
C SER A 64 1.03 37.57 -48.66
N ARG A 65 0.78 37.59 -49.97
CA ARG A 65 0.84 36.50 -50.95
C ARG A 65 2.28 36.01 -51.10
N VAL A 66 2.56 34.75 -50.77
CA VAL A 66 3.79 34.06 -51.19
C VAL A 66 3.43 32.88 -52.08
N SER A 67 4.13 32.84 -53.21
CA SER A 67 3.85 32.01 -54.37
C SER A 67 4.16 30.53 -54.16
N ARG A 68 3.34 29.74 -54.86
CA ARG A 68 3.35 28.29 -55.01
C ARG A 68 4.58 27.84 -55.80
N LEU A 69 5.39 26.92 -55.25
CA LEU A 69 6.32 26.08 -56.00
C LEU A 69 6.18 24.63 -55.51
N HIS A 70 6.03 23.70 -56.46
CA HIS A 70 5.96 22.26 -56.27
C HIS A 70 7.23 21.59 -56.83
N PRO A 71 7.50 20.31 -56.52
CA PRO A 71 8.73 19.90 -55.83
C PRO A 71 9.78 19.25 -56.75
N THR A 72 11.04 19.23 -56.29
CA THR A 72 12.06 18.30 -56.78
C THR A 72 12.53 17.40 -55.63
N LYS A 73 12.32 16.09 -55.80
CA LYS A 73 12.79 15.01 -54.93
C LYS A 73 14.28 15.15 -54.65
N ARG A 74 14.66 15.20 -53.37
CA ARG A 74 15.97 14.73 -52.91
C ARG A 74 15.80 13.99 -51.59
N GLN A 75 16.08 12.70 -51.69
CA GLN A 75 16.05 11.70 -50.64
C GLN A 75 17.25 11.96 -49.72
N LEU A 76 16.99 12.42 -48.49
CA LEU A 76 17.97 12.39 -47.40
C LEU A 76 17.29 11.77 -46.18
N GLY A 77 17.92 10.72 -45.66
CA GLY A 77 17.37 9.83 -44.64
C GLY A 77 16.95 10.56 -43.37
N SER A 78 15.72 10.30 -42.94
CA SER A 78 15.27 10.61 -41.58
C SER A 78 16.02 9.72 -40.60
N ARG A 79 17.03 10.27 -39.93
CA ARG A 79 17.41 9.78 -38.61
C ARG A 79 16.25 10.11 -37.67
N SER A 80 15.46 9.10 -37.34
CA SER A 80 14.61 9.15 -36.17
C SER A 80 15.52 9.37 -34.95
N LEU A 81 15.43 10.56 -34.37
CA LEU A 81 15.88 10.77 -33.00
C LEU A 81 14.90 10.00 -32.12
N GLY A 82 15.21 8.73 -31.90
CA GLY A 82 14.59 7.94 -30.85
C GLY A 82 14.87 8.64 -29.53
N ALA A 83 13.82 9.15 -28.90
CA ALA A 83 13.87 9.45 -27.49
C ALA A 83 14.22 8.13 -26.77
N SER A 84 15.42 8.08 -26.20
CA SER A 84 15.85 6.98 -25.34
C SER A 84 14.89 6.92 -24.16
N ALA A 85 14.18 5.81 -24.02
CA ALA A 85 13.55 5.45 -22.76
C ALA A 85 14.65 5.51 -21.69
N THR A 86 14.50 6.39 -20.71
CA THR A 86 15.29 6.30 -19.49
C THR A 86 14.92 4.97 -18.84
N ASP A 87 15.90 4.10 -18.60
CA ASP A 87 15.69 2.86 -17.85
C ASP A 87 14.99 3.21 -16.53
N MET A 88 13.73 2.81 -16.43
CA MET A 88 12.94 2.97 -15.22
C MET A 88 13.55 2.05 -14.17
N ALA A 89 14.16 2.63 -13.13
CA ALA A 89 14.79 1.84 -12.07
C ALA A 89 13.71 1.17 -11.22
N SER A 90 13.37 -0.08 -11.57
CA SER A 90 12.57 -0.97 -10.74
C SER A 90 13.50 -1.83 -9.89
N GLU A 91 13.50 -1.63 -8.57
CA GLU A 91 14.27 -2.39 -7.60
C GLU A 91 13.36 -3.40 -6.88
N LYS A 92 13.87 -4.60 -6.59
CA LYS A 92 13.18 -5.62 -5.81
C LYS A 92 13.98 -5.93 -4.54
N LYS A 93 13.37 -5.76 -3.36
CA LYS A 93 13.94 -6.11 -2.06
C LYS A 93 13.11 -7.22 -1.43
N VAL A 94 13.76 -8.36 -1.16
CA VAL A 94 13.16 -9.49 -0.46
C VAL A 94 13.82 -9.63 0.91
N PHE A 95 13.00 -9.69 1.95
CA PHE A 95 13.44 -9.74 3.34
C PHE A 95 13.08 -11.09 3.97
N ASP A 96 13.85 -11.50 4.98
CA ASP A 96 13.63 -12.78 5.65
C ASP A 96 12.29 -12.87 6.36
N SER A 97 11.81 -11.74 6.90
CA SER A 97 10.54 -11.65 7.60
C SER A 97 9.81 -10.33 7.34
N GLY A 98 8.52 -10.28 7.68
CA GLY A 98 7.75 -9.03 7.69
C GLY A 98 8.28 -7.99 8.70
N GLU A 99 9.05 -8.40 9.71
CA GLU A 99 9.70 -7.52 10.67
C GLU A 99 10.88 -6.79 10.02
N ASP A 100 11.78 -7.53 9.36
CA ASP A 100 12.94 -6.98 8.66
C ASP A 100 12.52 -6.04 7.52
N LEU A 101 11.45 -6.42 6.81
CA LEU A 101 10.80 -5.56 5.83
C LEU A 101 10.33 -4.25 6.46
N ALA A 102 9.66 -4.30 7.62
CA ALA A 102 9.17 -3.11 8.29
C ALA A 102 10.31 -2.18 8.74
N VAL A 103 11.40 -2.73 9.25
CA VAL A 103 12.61 -1.98 9.62
C VAL A 103 13.21 -1.28 8.40
N SER A 104 13.36 -2.01 7.29
CA SER A 104 13.90 -1.44 6.05
C SER A 104 12.99 -0.37 5.44
N LEU A 105 11.66 -0.59 5.47
CA LEU A 105 10.68 0.38 4.98
C LEU A 105 10.70 1.68 5.80
N ALA A 106 10.81 1.58 7.13
CA ALA A 106 10.93 2.76 7.98
C ALA A 106 12.21 3.54 7.67
N LYS A 107 13.34 2.85 7.51
CA LYS A 107 14.59 3.49 7.09
C LYS A 107 14.44 4.21 5.76
N TYR A 108 13.90 3.52 4.75
CA TYR A 108 13.69 4.07 3.41
C TYR A 108 12.79 5.32 3.44
N THR A 109 11.70 5.26 4.21
CA THR A 109 10.77 6.38 4.37
C THR A 109 11.43 7.57 5.09
N ALA A 110 12.21 7.31 6.14
CA ALA A 110 12.93 8.34 6.89
C ALA A 110 14.02 9.01 6.02
N ASP A 111 14.78 8.24 5.25
CA ASP A 111 15.79 8.75 4.33
C ASP A 111 15.17 9.68 3.26
N LEU A 112 14.03 9.28 2.67
CA LEU A 112 13.30 10.11 1.71
C LEU A 112 12.70 11.35 2.36
N SER A 113 12.14 11.21 3.56
CA SER A 113 11.66 12.34 4.35
C SER A 113 12.75 13.38 4.53
N ASP A 114 13.93 12.98 5.01
CA ASP A 114 15.08 13.88 5.20
C ASP A 114 15.51 14.53 3.88
N HIS A 115 15.61 13.75 2.80
CA HIS A 115 15.98 14.25 1.47
C HIS A 115 15.05 15.36 0.99
N PHE A 116 13.73 15.11 0.97
CA PHE A 116 12.76 16.06 0.45
C PHE A 116 12.53 17.25 1.39
N ALA A 117 12.56 17.02 2.71
CA ALA A 117 12.53 18.10 3.69
C ALA A 117 13.69 19.09 3.48
N LYS A 118 14.92 18.61 3.26
CA LYS A 118 16.08 19.48 2.97
C LYS A 118 15.99 20.16 1.62
N LYS A 119 15.50 19.45 0.59
CA LYS A 119 15.45 19.95 -0.79
C LYS A 119 14.36 21.00 -1.00
N ARG A 120 13.18 20.80 -0.42
CA ARG A 120 11.96 21.56 -0.73
C ARG A 120 11.29 22.18 0.49
N GLY A 121 11.70 21.79 1.70
CA GLY A 121 11.06 22.24 2.93
C GLY A 121 9.73 21.56 3.22
N ALA A 122 9.43 20.46 2.53
CA ALA A 122 8.23 19.64 2.71
C ALA A 122 8.51 18.19 2.24
N PHE A 123 7.79 17.23 2.81
CA PHE A 123 7.77 15.84 2.41
C PHE A 123 6.33 15.37 2.25
N THR A 124 5.94 15.06 1.03
CA THR A 124 4.60 14.61 0.66
C THR A 124 4.56 13.09 0.56
N VAL A 125 3.84 12.46 1.49
CA VAL A 125 3.72 11.00 1.57
C VAL A 125 2.27 10.57 1.40
N VAL A 126 2.06 9.61 0.50
CA VAL A 126 0.75 9.04 0.22
C VAL A 126 0.70 7.62 0.78
N LEU A 127 -0.38 7.30 1.50
CA LEU A 127 -0.60 6.02 2.17
C LEU A 127 -1.71 5.22 1.49
N SER A 128 -1.50 3.92 1.34
CA SER A 128 -2.58 2.93 1.22
C SER A 128 -2.90 2.32 2.60
N GLY A 129 -4.08 1.70 2.70
CA GLY A 129 -4.45 0.92 3.88
C GLY A 129 -3.82 -0.48 3.94
N GLY A 130 -4.48 -1.37 4.69
CA GLY A 130 -4.11 -2.79 4.78
C GLY A 130 -2.88 -3.06 5.65
N SER A 131 -2.17 -4.17 5.36
CA SER A 131 -1.01 -4.62 6.15
C SER A 131 0.18 -3.66 6.09
N LEU A 132 0.27 -2.81 5.06
CA LEU A 132 1.29 -1.77 4.93
C LEU A 132 1.39 -0.88 6.18
N ILE A 133 0.24 -0.46 6.74
CA ILE A 133 0.24 0.44 7.90
C ILE A 133 0.92 -0.19 9.10
N LYS A 134 0.83 -1.51 9.27
CA LYS A 134 1.55 -2.21 10.34
C LYS A 134 3.05 -2.01 10.20
N CYS A 135 3.60 -2.04 8.99
CA CYS A 135 5.03 -1.82 8.74
C CYS A 135 5.49 -0.42 9.18
N LEU A 136 4.63 0.59 9.08
CA LEU A 136 4.94 1.97 9.46
C LEU A 136 5.06 2.20 10.97
N ARG A 137 4.64 1.23 11.82
CA ARG A 137 4.87 1.28 13.27
C ARG A 137 6.35 1.51 13.61
N LYS A 138 7.28 1.07 12.76
CA LYS A 138 8.70 1.25 12.98
C LYS A 138 9.15 2.70 12.96
N LEU A 139 8.39 3.59 12.34
CA LEU A 139 8.69 5.03 12.37
C LEU A 139 8.44 5.67 13.74
N VAL A 140 7.68 5.03 14.62
CA VAL A 140 7.42 5.54 15.98
C VAL A 140 8.41 5.02 17.01
N GLU A 141 9.37 4.18 16.59
CA GLU A 141 10.44 3.65 17.43
C GLU A 141 11.72 4.49 17.24
N PRO A 142 12.64 4.53 18.23
CA PRO A 142 13.97 5.11 18.04
C PRO A 142 14.75 4.43 16.90
N PRO A 143 15.55 5.18 16.12
CA PRO A 143 15.80 6.61 16.25
C PRO A 143 14.77 7.48 15.52
N TYR A 144 13.79 6.90 14.81
CA TYR A 144 12.96 7.62 13.83
C TYR A 144 12.01 8.63 14.46
N ILE A 145 11.38 8.27 15.59
CA ILE A 145 10.46 9.16 16.29
C ILE A 145 11.08 10.53 16.61
N ASP A 146 12.38 10.56 16.95
CA ASP A 146 13.12 11.76 17.34
C ASP A 146 13.93 12.40 16.20
N SER A 147 14.27 11.65 15.15
CA SER A 147 15.14 12.13 14.06
C SER A 147 14.40 12.65 12.84
N ILE A 148 13.13 12.27 12.67
CA ILE A 148 12.29 12.76 11.57
C ILE A 148 11.72 14.14 11.93
N ASP A 149 11.87 15.11 11.02
CA ASP A 149 11.16 16.40 11.13
C ASP A 149 9.71 16.26 10.68
N TRP A 150 8.86 15.78 11.59
CA TRP A 150 7.43 15.57 11.37
C TRP A 150 6.65 16.83 10.97
N SER A 151 7.18 18.03 11.26
CA SER A 151 6.56 19.29 10.85
C SER A 151 6.55 19.48 9.33
N LYS A 152 7.40 18.75 8.61
CA LYS A 152 7.53 18.79 7.14
C LYS A 152 6.64 17.78 6.43
N TRP A 153 6.05 16.84 7.16
CA TRP A 153 5.22 15.80 6.58
C TRP A 153 3.88 16.37 6.15
N HIS A 154 3.47 16.03 4.94
CA HIS A 154 2.14 16.21 4.38
C HIS A 154 1.62 14.82 3.98
N VAL A 155 0.57 14.35 4.65
CA VAL A 155 0.07 12.97 4.56
C VAL A 155 -1.22 12.93 3.77
N PHE A 156 -1.27 12.02 2.81
CA PHE A 156 -2.38 11.80 1.88
C PHE A 156 -2.76 10.33 1.85
N TRP A 157 -3.93 10.01 1.28
CA TRP A 157 -4.36 8.64 0.98
C TRP A 157 -4.46 8.41 -0.51
N ALA A 158 -3.97 7.25 -0.96
CA ALA A 158 -4.12 6.78 -2.34
C ALA A 158 -5.54 6.30 -2.61
N ASP A 159 -6.20 5.75 -1.60
CA ASP A 159 -7.60 5.34 -1.60
C ASP A 159 -8.21 5.42 -0.21
N GLU A 160 -9.52 5.53 -0.14
CA GLU A 160 -10.28 5.45 1.12
C GLU A 160 -11.66 4.87 0.85
N ARG A 161 -12.19 4.22 1.88
CA ARG A 161 -13.54 3.66 1.92
C ARG A 161 -14.47 4.80 2.31
N VAL A 162 -15.59 4.94 1.62
CA VAL A 162 -16.57 5.99 1.92
C VAL A 162 -17.38 5.57 3.14
N VAL A 163 -16.75 5.71 4.30
CA VAL A 163 -17.26 5.39 5.64
C VAL A 163 -16.77 6.46 6.62
N PRO A 164 -17.40 6.61 7.80
CA PRO A 164 -16.91 7.51 8.84
C PRO A 164 -15.43 7.28 9.19
N LYS A 165 -14.69 8.35 9.51
CA LYS A 165 -13.26 8.30 9.85
C LYS A 165 -12.93 7.45 11.09
N ASP A 166 -13.90 7.17 11.95
CA ASP A 166 -13.76 6.28 13.11
C ASP A 166 -14.23 4.84 12.83
N HIS A 167 -14.70 4.57 11.62
CA HIS A 167 -15.13 3.24 11.19
C HIS A 167 -13.94 2.29 11.00
N VAL A 168 -14.12 1.01 11.34
CA VAL A 168 -13.06 -0.01 11.28
C VAL A 168 -12.46 -0.21 9.88
N ASP A 169 -13.25 0.07 8.84
CA ASP A 169 -12.81 -0.03 7.43
C ASP A 169 -12.10 1.22 6.90
N SER A 170 -12.02 2.32 7.67
CA SER A 170 -11.33 3.54 7.24
C SER A 170 -9.81 3.35 7.24
N ASN A 171 -9.19 3.65 6.11
CA ASN A 171 -7.74 3.73 5.96
C ASN A 171 -7.16 4.89 6.80
N TYR A 172 -7.89 5.99 6.97
CA TYR A 172 -7.53 7.06 7.92
C TYR A 172 -7.46 6.52 9.34
N LYS A 173 -8.52 5.85 9.83
CA LYS A 173 -8.52 5.26 11.17
C LYS A 173 -7.35 4.32 11.37
N LEU A 174 -7.14 3.45 10.39
CA LEU A 174 -6.07 2.46 10.41
C LEU A 174 -4.69 3.12 10.54
N ALA A 175 -4.41 4.16 9.76
CA ALA A 175 -3.15 4.92 9.83
C ALA A 175 -3.04 5.72 11.14
N PHE A 176 -4.14 6.29 11.61
CA PHE A 176 -4.22 7.04 12.86
C PHE A 176 -3.85 6.18 14.06
N ASP A 177 -4.52 5.05 14.21
CA ASP A 177 -4.24 4.08 15.27
C ASP A 177 -2.84 3.45 15.10
N GLY A 178 -2.43 3.20 13.85
CA GLY A 178 -1.20 2.48 13.53
C GLY A 178 0.08 3.27 13.81
N PHE A 179 0.10 4.58 13.50
CA PHE A 179 1.28 5.41 13.78
C PHE A 179 1.00 6.92 13.88
N LEU A 180 0.03 7.49 13.15
CA LEU A 180 -0.12 8.96 13.09
C LEU A 180 -0.46 9.59 14.45
N SER A 181 -1.19 8.89 15.31
CA SER A 181 -1.52 9.37 16.66
C SER A 181 -0.32 9.50 17.62
N GLN A 182 0.83 8.94 17.24
CA GLN A 182 2.03 8.87 18.06
C GLN A 182 3.13 9.84 17.59
N VAL A 183 2.92 10.53 16.47
CA VAL A 183 3.93 11.41 15.85
C VAL A 183 3.42 12.86 15.80
N PRO A 184 4.30 13.87 15.98
CA PRO A 184 3.91 15.27 16.03
C PRO A 184 3.75 15.89 14.63
N ILE A 185 2.96 15.26 13.75
CA ILE A 185 2.59 15.83 12.45
C ILE A 185 1.57 16.96 12.68
N LEU A 186 1.73 18.07 11.96
CA LEU A 186 0.82 19.20 12.06
C LEU A 186 -0.59 18.77 11.60
N PRO A 187 -1.67 19.01 12.37
CA PRO A 187 -3.01 18.58 12.00
C PRO A 187 -3.48 19.07 10.61
N GLY A 188 -3.09 20.29 10.22
CA GLY A 188 -3.39 20.86 8.91
C GLY A 188 -2.61 20.24 7.74
N HIS A 189 -1.69 19.32 8.00
CA HIS A 189 -0.92 18.60 6.99
C HIS A 189 -1.41 17.14 6.79
N VAL A 190 -2.48 16.75 7.47
CA VAL A 190 -3.12 15.44 7.28
C VAL A 190 -4.37 15.63 6.42
N TYR A 191 -4.26 15.28 5.14
CA TYR A 191 -5.32 15.49 4.15
C TYR A 191 -6.14 14.21 4.00
N ALA A 192 -6.98 13.93 5.00
CA ALA A 192 -7.91 12.82 4.97
C ALA A 192 -9.09 13.10 4.03
N ILE A 193 -9.64 12.04 3.43
CA ILE A 193 -10.83 12.14 2.57
C ILE A 193 -12.06 12.52 3.43
N ASN A 194 -12.95 13.30 2.83
CA ASN A 194 -14.14 13.83 3.48
C ASN A 194 -15.25 12.77 3.55
N ASP A 195 -15.43 12.20 4.74
CA ASP A 195 -16.40 11.14 5.06
C ASP A 195 -17.84 11.64 5.22
N ALA A 196 -18.08 12.94 5.12
CA ALA A 196 -19.43 13.52 5.16
C ALA A 196 -20.08 13.64 3.77
N LEU A 197 -19.35 13.33 2.69
CA LEU A 197 -19.81 13.46 1.31
C LEU A 197 -20.10 12.09 0.68
N SER A 198 -20.88 12.08 -0.40
CA SER A 198 -21.02 10.91 -1.27
C SER A 198 -19.68 10.56 -1.93
N ALA A 199 -19.54 9.33 -2.46
CA ALA A 199 -18.30 8.94 -3.14
C ALA A 199 -17.88 9.92 -4.26
N ASP A 200 -18.82 10.40 -5.07
CA ASP A 200 -18.54 11.39 -6.10
C ASP A 200 -18.14 12.75 -5.52
N GLY A 201 -18.86 13.25 -4.51
CA GLY A 201 -18.54 14.52 -3.86
C GLY A 201 -17.20 14.49 -3.13
N ALA A 202 -16.86 13.38 -2.45
CA ALA A 202 -15.59 13.21 -1.77
C ALA A 202 -14.41 13.11 -2.76
N ALA A 203 -14.59 12.49 -3.93
CA ALA A 203 -13.57 12.49 -4.97
C ALA A 203 -13.30 13.90 -5.50
N ASP A 204 -14.36 14.66 -5.81
CA ASP A 204 -14.24 16.02 -6.33
C ASP A 204 -13.66 17.00 -5.29
N ASP A 205 -14.04 16.86 -4.01
CA ASP A 205 -13.49 17.63 -2.88
C ASP A 205 -11.98 17.35 -2.71
N TYR A 206 -11.59 16.07 -2.74
CA TYR A 206 -10.20 15.68 -2.59
C TYR A 206 -9.34 16.13 -3.79
N GLU A 207 -9.85 16.02 -5.02
CA GLU A 207 -9.18 16.57 -6.20
C GLU A 207 -9.03 18.10 -6.11
N THR A 208 -10.05 18.81 -5.62
CA THR A 208 -10.01 20.26 -5.41
C THR A 208 -8.95 20.65 -4.38
N CYS A 209 -8.87 19.92 -3.27
CA CYS A 209 -7.81 20.07 -2.27
C CYS A 209 -6.43 19.89 -2.89
N LEU A 210 -6.20 18.83 -3.67
CA LEU A 210 -4.93 18.59 -4.35
C LEU A 210 -4.56 19.70 -5.34
N LYS A 211 -5.52 20.20 -6.13
CA LYS A 211 -5.29 21.35 -7.04
C LYS A 211 -4.86 22.59 -6.27
N HIS A 212 -5.47 22.85 -5.11
CA HIS A 212 -5.06 23.94 -4.25
C HIS A 212 -3.63 23.76 -3.72
N LEU A 213 -3.27 22.55 -3.26
CA LEU A 213 -1.93 22.23 -2.77
C LEU A 213 -0.85 22.31 -3.86
N VAL A 214 -1.21 21.98 -5.10
CA VAL A 214 -0.37 22.22 -6.28
C VAL A 214 -0.18 23.72 -6.51
N SER A 215 -1.27 24.51 -6.48
CA SER A 215 -1.18 25.96 -6.71
C SER A 215 -0.35 26.70 -5.65
N THR A 216 -0.32 26.17 -4.43
CA THR A 216 0.45 26.68 -3.28
C THR A 216 1.84 26.03 -3.16
N LYS A 217 2.21 25.16 -4.10
CA LYS A 217 3.52 24.49 -4.19
C LYS A 217 3.84 23.55 -3.02
N VAL A 218 2.82 23.05 -2.32
CA VAL A 218 2.96 21.98 -1.33
C VAL A 218 3.14 20.63 -2.03
N VAL A 219 2.45 20.41 -3.13
CA VAL A 219 2.61 19.24 -4.01
C VAL A 219 3.18 19.72 -5.35
N ASP A 220 4.23 19.06 -5.84
CA ASP A 220 4.81 19.41 -7.13
C ASP A 220 3.93 18.90 -8.29
N VAL A 221 4.25 19.31 -9.52
CA VAL A 221 3.60 18.81 -10.73
C VAL A 221 4.64 18.13 -11.59
N SER A 222 4.31 16.96 -12.13
CA SER A 222 5.16 16.32 -13.12
C SER A 222 5.23 17.16 -14.39
N ALA A 223 6.46 17.48 -14.83
CA ALA A 223 6.69 18.12 -16.11
C ALA A 223 6.34 17.23 -17.31
N ALA A 224 6.33 15.90 -17.12
CA ALA A 224 6.04 14.93 -18.19
C ALA A 224 4.54 14.68 -18.36
N SER A 225 3.80 14.55 -17.25
CA SER A 225 2.39 14.15 -17.27
C SER A 225 1.42 15.30 -16.98
N GLY A 226 1.86 16.35 -16.28
CA GLY A 226 1.00 17.43 -15.80
C GLY A 226 0.16 17.09 -14.57
N PHE A 227 0.32 15.89 -14.00
CA PHE A 227 -0.38 15.44 -12.80
C PHE A 227 0.41 15.78 -11.51
N PRO A 228 -0.24 15.80 -10.34
CA PRO A 228 0.45 16.01 -9.06
C PRO A 228 1.53 14.95 -8.84
N LYS A 229 2.70 15.41 -8.41
CA LYS A 229 3.90 14.61 -8.18
C LYS A 229 4.21 14.58 -6.69
N PHE A 230 3.88 13.45 -6.07
CA PHE A 230 4.19 13.18 -4.66
C PHE A 230 5.62 12.66 -4.50
N ASP A 231 6.22 12.91 -3.35
CA ASP A 231 7.60 12.50 -3.07
C ASP A 231 7.69 10.99 -2.85
N LEU A 232 6.79 10.43 -2.03
CA LEU A 232 6.71 9.00 -1.76
C LEU A 232 5.25 8.51 -1.74
N MET A 233 4.96 7.48 -2.53
CA MET A 233 3.71 6.75 -2.46
C MET A 233 3.95 5.34 -1.94
N LEU A 234 3.42 5.07 -0.75
CA LEU A 234 3.45 3.77 -0.10
C LEU A 234 2.19 3.01 -0.50
N LEU A 235 2.33 2.08 -1.45
CA LEU A 235 1.20 1.31 -1.99
C LEU A 235 1.20 -0.11 -1.45
N GLY A 236 0.05 -0.53 -0.93
CA GLY A 236 -0.23 -1.94 -0.68
C GLY A 236 -0.71 -2.64 -1.96
N MET A 237 -0.64 -3.96 -1.97
CA MET A 237 -1.18 -4.80 -3.05
C MET A 237 -2.15 -5.84 -2.49
N GLY A 238 -3.28 -6.05 -3.18
CA GLY A 238 -4.20 -7.13 -2.90
C GLY A 238 -3.68 -8.52 -3.33
N PRO A 239 -4.27 -9.62 -2.81
CA PRO A 239 -3.97 -10.97 -3.30
C PRO A 239 -4.37 -11.21 -4.76
N ASP A 240 -5.23 -10.35 -5.30
CA ASP A 240 -5.72 -10.25 -6.67
C ASP A 240 -4.95 -9.20 -7.50
N GLY A 241 -3.85 -8.64 -6.97
CA GLY A 241 -3.03 -7.66 -7.69
C GLY A 241 -3.65 -6.26 -7.83
N HIS A 242 -4.77 -5.97 -7.15
CA HIS A 242 -5.27 -4.59 -7.08
C HIS A 242 -4.32 -3.70 -6.28
N VAL A 243 -4.29 -2.42 -6.65
CA VAL A 243 -3.61 -1.33 -5.92
C VAL A 243 -4.60 -0.21 -5.69
N ALA A 244 -4.48 0.53 -4.59
CA ALA A 244 -5.49 1.53 -4.20
C ALA A 244 -6.91 0.90 -4.26
N SER A 245 -7.87 1.51 -4.96
CA SER A 245 -9.14 0.85 -5.30
C SER A 245 -9.29 0.59 -6.81
N LEU A 246 -8.19 0.24 -7.47
CA LEU A 246 -8.11 -0.12 -8.89
C LEU A 246 -8.06 -1.65 -9.03
N PHE A 247 -9.22 -2.25 -9.28
CA PHE A 247 -9.42 -3.71 -9.29
C PHE A 247 -9.29 -4.34 -10.68
N PRO A 248 -8.89 -5.63 -10.78
CA PRO A 248 -8.88 -6.37 -12.04
C PRO A 248 -10.25 -6.32 -12.75
N GLY A 249 -10.26 -6.24 -14.08
CA GLY A 249 -11.48 -6.16 -14.89
C GLY A 249 -12.31 -4.88 -14.78
N HIS A 250 -11.99 -3.99 -13.83
CA HIS A 250 -12.82 -2.83 -13.56
C HIS A 250 -12.60 -1.71 -14.60
N PRO A 251 -13.65 -1.03 -15.11
CA PRO A 251 -13.50 0.06 -16.09
C PRO A 251 -12.58 1.21 -15.64
N LEU A 252 -12.48 1.46 -14.34
CA LEU A 252 -11.59 2.50 -13.78
C LEU A 252 -10.10 2.28 -14.07
N LEU A 253 -9.68 1.08 -14.46
CA LEU A 253 -8.31 0.85 -14.93
C LEU A 253 -7.97 1.66 -16.19
N SER A 254 -8.98 2.19 -16.90
CA SER A 254 -8.83 3.03 -18.09
C SER A 254 -9.00 4.53 -17.82
N GLU A 255 -9.31 4.94 -16.59
CA GLU A 255 -9.42 6.36 -16.23
C GLU A 255 -8.04 7.02 -16.28
N ASN A 256 -7.90 8.03 -17.15
CA ASN A 256 -6.63 8.67 -17.44
C ASN A 256 -6.70 10.21 -17.46
N GLN A 257 -7.83 10.81 -17.08
CA GLN A 257 -8.04 12.26 -17.09
C GLN A 257 -8.12 12.82 -15.67
N LYS A 258 -8.94 12.20 -14.80
CA LYS A 258 -9.12 12.67 -13.42
C LYS A 258 -7.88 12.41 -12.56
N TRP A 259 -7.68 13.23 -11.55
CA TRP A 259 -6.64 12.98 -10.53
C TRP A 259 -7.18 11.98 -9.50
N VAL A 260 -8.41 12.22 -9.06
CA VAL A 260 -9.13 11.40 -8.10
C VAL A 260 -10.44 10.96 -8.73
N THR A 261 -10.81 9.71 -8.52
CA THR A 261 -12.09 9.16 -8.96
C THR A 261 -12.70 8.31 -7.86
N PHE A 262 -13.88 7.78 -8.11
CA PHE A 262 -14.62 6.96 -7.17
C PHE A 262 -15.11 5.66 -7.82
N ILE A 263 -15.34 4.65 -6.99
CA ILE A 263 -15.96 3.38 -7.34
C ILE A 263 -17.15 3.16 -6.40
N LYS A 264 -18.28 2.67 -6.92
CA LYS A 264 -19.48 2.38 -6.10
C LYS A 264 -19.82 0.89 -6.02
N ASP A 265 -19.08 0.07 -6.75
CA ASP A 265 -19.28 -1.35 -6.98
C ASP A 265 -17.96 -2.12 -6.79
N SER A 266 -17.13 -1.71 -5.82
CA SER A 266 -15.91 -2.43 -5.48
C SER A 266 -16.24 -3.91 -5.22
N PRO A 267 -15.49 -4.86 -5.81
CA PRO A 267 -15.70 -6.29 -5.60
C PRO A 267 -15.35 -6.73 -4.17
N LYS A 268 -14.81 -5.82 -3.36
CA LYS A 268 -14.51 -6.02 -1.94
C LYS A 268 -15.25 -5.00 -1.08
N PRO A 269 -15.86 -5.43 0.04
CA PRO A 269 -16.56 -4.50 0.93
C PRO A 269 -15.59 -3.50 1.59
N PRO A 270 -16.07 -2.30 1.96
CA PRO A 270 -17.30 -1.68 1.48
C PRO A 270 -17.20 -1.32 -0.02
N PRO A 271 -18.35 -1.26 -0.74
CA PRO A 271 -18.39 -1.12 -2.18
C PRO A 271 -18.02 0.30 -2.66
N GLU A 272 -18.29 1.32 -1.85
CA GLU A 272 -17.99 2.72 -2.17
C GLU A 272 -16.60 3.12 -1.70
N ARG A 273 -15.77 3.60 -2.63
CA ARG A 273 -14.40 4.03 -2.36
C ARG A 273 -14.00 5.21 -3.24
N ILE A 274 -13.04 5.98 -2.73
CA ILE A 274 -12.30 7.02 -3.46
C ILE A 274 -10.92 6.46 -3.79
N THR A 275 -10.36 6.84 -4.93
CA THR A 275 -9.05 6.36 -5.36
C THR A 275 -8.33 7.38 -6.24
N PHE A 276 -7.01 7.42 -6.12
CA PHE A 276 -6.15 7.96 -7.15
C PHE A 276 -6.22 7.10 -8.40
N THR A 277 -6.07 7.77 -9.54
CA THR A 277 -5.98 7.17 -10.85
C THR A 277 -4.53 6.80 -11.16
N PHE A 278 -4.30 5.93 -12.15
CA PHE A 278 -2.93 5.58 -12.55
C PHE A 278 -2.06 6.77 -12.97
N PRO A 279 -2.56 7.80 -13.68
CA PRO A 279 -1.77 8.99 -13.95
C PRO A 279 -1.19 9.67 -12.70
N VAL A 280 -1.97 9.78 -11.61
CA VAL A 280 -1.48 10.34 -10.35
C VAL A 280 -0.49 9.40 -9.67
N ILE A 281 -0.83 8.11 -9.59
CA ILE A 281 0.06 7.09 -9.01
C ILE A 281 1.43 7.15 -9.70
N ASN A 282 1.43 7.04 -11.03
CA ASN A 282 2.63 6.97 -11.84
C ASN A 282 3.38 8.31 -11.96
N SER A 283 2.83 9.42 -11.50
CA SER A 283 3.55 10.70 -11.46
C SER A 283 4.44 10.86 -10.23
N SER A 284 4.32 9.96 -9.25
CA SER A 284 5.11 9.99 -8.01
C SER A 284 6.61 9.83 -8.27
N ALA A 285 7.43 10.54 -7.49
CA ALA A 285 8.89 10.44 -7.56
C ALA A 285 9.41 9.09 -7.06
N HIS A 286 8.80 8.55 -6.00
CA HIS A 286 9.08 7.21 -5.49
C HIS A 286 7.77 6.47 -5.23
N ILE A 287 7.68 5.23 -5.68
CA ILE A 287 6.65 4.28 -5.24
C ILE A 287 7.33 3.14 -4.52
N ALA A 288 6.91 2.88 -3.28
CA ALA A 288 7.20 1.63 -2.59
C ALA A 288 5.98 0.72 -2.66
N LEU A 289 6.08 -0.39 -3.40
CA LEU A 289 5.08 -1.45 -3.39
C LEU A 289 5.38 -2.40 -2.24
N VAL A 290 4.54 -2.38 -1.21
CA VAL A 290 4.75 -3.11 0.05
C VAL A 290 3.74 -4.25 0.15
N ALA A 291 4.23 -5.49 0.05
CA ALA A 291 3.37 -6.66 -0.02
C ALA A 291 3.88 -7.84 0.82
N PRO A 292 3.92 -7.73 2.17
CA PRO A 292 4.27 -8.85 3.04
C PRO A 292 3.18 -9.93 3.09
N GLY A 293 3.61 -11.18 3.26
CA GLY A 293 2.80 -12.34 3.60
C GLY A 293 2.40 -13.23 2.42
N ALA A 294 2.25 -14.52 2.71
CA ALA A 294 1.99 -15.58 1.72
C ALA A 294 0.76 -15.33 0.84
N SER A 295 -0.26 -14.64 1.37
CA SER A 295 -1.47 -14.27 0.61
C SER A 295 -1.18 -13.45 -0.66
N LYS A 296 0.01 -12.86 -0.78
CA LYS A 296 0.42 -12.03 -1.91
C LYS A 296 1.20 -12.79 -2.97
N ALA A 297 1.65 -14.02 -2.67
CA ALA A 297 2.63 -14.74 -3.49
C ALA A 297 2.19 -14.93 -4.95
N ASP A 298 0.92 -15.26 -5.19
CA ASP A 298 0.38 -15.41 -6.55
C ASP A 298 0.37 -14.12 -7.35
N ALA A 299 -0.09 -13.02 -6.74
CA ALA A 299 -0.12 -11.72 -7.37
C ALA A 299 1.30 -11.19 -7.63
N VAL A 300 2.21 -11.34 -6.66
CA VAL A 300 3.63 -10.95 -6.81
C VAL A 300 4.27 -11.72 -7.97
N TYR A 301 4.08 -13.04 -7.98
CA TYR A 301 4.59 -13.92 -9.03
C TYR A 301 4.11 -13.51 -10.41
N THR A 302 2.81 -13.27 -10.55
CA THR A 302 2.20 -12.87 -11.82
C THR A 302 2.68 -11.48 -12.25
N ALA A 303 2.71 -10.53 -11.32
CA ALA A 303 3.12 -9.16 -11.57
C ALA A 303 4.56 -9.06 -12.07
N LEU A 304 5.46 -9.88 -11.51
CA LEU A 304 6.88 -9.92 -11.85
C LEU A 304 7.20 -10.91 -13.00
N GLY A 305 6.20 -11.33 -13.77
CA GLY A 305 6.38 -12.03 -15.04
C GLY A 305 6.30 -13.56 -14.99
N GLY A 306 6.08 -14.17 -13.81
CA GLY A 306 6.02 -15.62 -13.64
C GLY A 306 4.80 -16.31 -14.30
N GLY A 307 3.78 -15.55 -14.69
CA GLY A 307 2.51 -16.06 -15.20
C GLY A 307 2.21 -15.74 -16.66
N SER A 308 3.22 -15.39 -17.46
CA SER A 308 3.07 -14.86 -18.83
C SER A 308 2.52 -15.91 -19.83
N SER A 309 1.25 -16.25 -19.70
CA SER A 309 0.46 -16.85 -20.78
C SER A 309 -0.10 -15.72 -21.65
N GLN A 310 -0.16 -15.92 -22.97
CA GLN A 310 -0.60 -14.89 -23.92
C GLN A 310 -2.05 -14.37 -23.72
N ASN A 311 -2.79 -14.95 -22.78
CA ASN A 311 -4.20 -14.64 -22.48
C ASN A 311 -4.46 -14.25 -21.01
N ALA A 312 -3.44 -14.08 -20.18
CA ALA A 312 -3.65 -13.65 -18.80
C ALA A 312 -4.03 -12.17 -18.75
N GLU A 313 -5.13 -11.85 -18.04
CA GLU A 313 -5.53 -10.47 -17.78
C GLU A 313 -4.43 -9.75 -16.99
N THR A 314 -3.98 -8.58 -17.46
CA THR A 314 -2.95 -7.79 -16.80
C THR A 314 -3.43 -7.33 -15.43
N LEU A 315 -2.68 -7.66 -14.38
CA LEU A 315 -3.01 -7.24 -13.03
C LEU A 315 -2.87 -5.71 -12.90
N PRO A 316 -3.72 -5.04 -12.10
CA PRO A 316 -3.63 -3.59 -11.89
C PRO A 316 -2.24 -3.14 -11.40
N VAL A 317 -1.58 -3.91 -10.54
CA VAL A 317 -0.22 -3.60 -10.07
C VAL A 317 0.81 -3.54 -11.21
N GLN A 318 0.61 -4.26 -12.32
CA GLN A 318 1.50 -4.20 -13.48
C GLN A 318 1.36 -2.89 -14.26
N LYS A 319 0.32 -2.10 -14.00
CA LYS A 319 0.16 -0.74 -14.54
C LYS A 319 0.84 0.32 -13.67
N VAL A 320 1.41 -0.06 -12.52
CA VAL A 320 2.22 0.82 -11.68
C VAL A 320 3.61 0.94 -12.29
N ALA A 321 3.85 2.07 -12.95
CA ALA A 321 5.07 2.40 -13.67
C ALA A 321 5.39 3.88 -13.41
N PRO A 322 5.93 4.22 -12.23
CA PRO A 322 6.19 5.61 -11.85
C PRO A 322 7.25 6.23 -12.72
N GLU A 323 7.14 7.52 -13.05
CA GLU A 323 8.19 8.32 -13.70
C GLU A 323 9.54 8.28 -12.97
N GLY A 324 9.51 8.07 -11.66
CA GLY A 324 10.71 7.94 -10.84
C GLY A 324 11.05 6.49 -10.52
N VAL A 325 11.28 6.21 -9.24
CA VAL A 325 11.77 4.90 -8.79
C VAL A 325 10.61 4.03 -8.31
N LEU A 326 10.58 2.79 -8.76
CA LEU A 326 9.71 1.75 -8.22
C LEU A 326 10.53 0.81 -7.35
N THR A 327 10.15 0.62 -6.09
CA THR A 327 10.80 -0.35 -5.21
C THR A 327 9.77 -1.32 -4.64
N TRP A 328 9.98 -2.61 -4.88
CA TRP A 328 9.20 -3.68 -4.27
C TRP A 328 9.79 -4.06 -2.91
N PHE A 329 8.96 -4.07 -1.87
CA PHE A 329 9.27 -4.57 -0.54
C PHE A 329 8.44 -5.83 -0.29
N LEU A 330 9.12 -6.98 -0.29
CA LEU A 330 8.53 -8.32 -0.15
C LEU A 330 9.19 -9.05 1.02
N ASP A 331 8.43 -9.85 1.76
CA ASP A 331 9.02 -10.88 2.62
C ASP A 331 9.17 -12.19 1.86
N LYS A 332 9.89 -13.16 2.44
CA LYS A 332 10.08 -14.50 1.86
C LYS A 332 8.76 -15.17 1.49
N ASP A 333 7.73 -15.02 2.32
CA ASP A 333 6.42 -15.62 2.07
C ASP A 333 5.77 -15.05 0.80
N ALA A 334 5.77 -13.73 0.62
CA ALA A 334 5.27 -13.09 -0.57
C ALA A 334 6.12 -13.35 -1.82
N ALA A 335 7.41 -13.61 -1.64
CA ALA A 335 8.34 -13.95 -2.72
C ALA A 335 8.45 -15.47 -3.00
N SER A 336 7.78 -16.31 -2.23
CA SER A 336 7.93 -17.79 -2.24
C SER A 336 7.88 -18.39 -3.65
N LYS A 337 6.91 -17.98 -4.47
CA LYS A 337 6.73 -18.48 -5.83
C LYS A 337 7.77 -17.96 -6.84
N LEU A 338 8.48 -16.87 -6.54
CA LEU A 338 9.58 -16.40 -7.38
C LEU A 338 10.78 -17.35 -7.29
N PHE A 339 11.08 -17.82 -6.06
CA PHE A 339 12.19 -18.74 -5.81
C PHE A 339 11.95 -20.14 -6.39
N GLU A 340 10.70 -20.62 -6.38
CA GLU A 340 10.34 -21.89 -7.04
C GLU A 340 10.67 -21.88 -8.54
N LEU A 341 10.47 -20.74 -9.22
CA LEU A 341 10.81 -20.59 -10.63
C LEU A 341 12.31 -20.54 -10.88
N GLU A 342 13.05 -19.78 -10.08
CA GLU A 342 14.51 -19.71 -10.19
C GLU A 342 15.09 -21.12 -10.01
N ALA A 343 14.63 -21.88 -9.00
CA ALA A 343 15.03 -23.27 -8.80
C ALA A 343 14.69 -24.18 -9.99
N ARG A 344 13.47 -24.09 -10.54
CA ARG A 344 13.06 -24.87 -11.73
C ARG A 344 13.85 -24.48 -12.98
N HIS A 345 14.19 -23.21 -13.16
CA HIS A 345 14.99 -22.73 -14.29
C HIS A 345 16.43 -23.27 -14.18
N HIS A 346 17.05 -23.19 -13.00
CA HIS A 346 18.40 -23.73 -12.78
C HIS A 346 18.48 -25.25 -12.94
N LEU A 347 17.42 -25.98 -12.55
CA LEU A 347 17.32 -27.43 -12.79
C LEU A 347 17.19 -27.75 -14.29
N ASN A 348 16.45 -26.94 -15.05
CA ASN A 348 16.25 -27.15 -16.48
C ASN A 348 17.44 -26.68 -17.34
N THR A 349 18.28 -25.75 -16.87
CA THR A 349 19.49 -25.29 -17.59
C THR A 349 20.74 -26.11 -17.28
N GLY A 350 20.67 -27.07 -16.35
CA GLY A 350 21.78 -27.99 -16.06
C GLY A 350 22.98 -27.36 -15.36
N GLU A 351 22.83 -26.19 -14.72
CA GLU A 351 23.87 -25.56 -13.91
C GLU A 351 23.95 -26.23 -12.52
N HIS A 352 24.50 -27.45 -12.50
CA HIS A 352 24.49 -28.35 -11.34
C HIS A 352 25.27 -27.87 -10.10
N GLN A 353 26.12 -26.85 -10.21
CA GLN A 353 26.93 -26.39 -9.07
C GLN A 353 26.21 -25.35 -8.18
N GLY A 354 25.19 -24.64 -8.69
CA GLY A 354 24.44 -23.63 -7.94
C GLY A 354 23.20 -24.19 -7.22
N ALA A 355 22.55 -25.19 -7.82
CA ALA A 355 21.28 -25.76 -7.32
C ALA A 355 21.39 -26.43 -5.93
N MET A 356 22.56 -27.01 -5.61
CA MET A 356 22.80 -27.67 -4.32
C MET A 356 22.78 -26.68 -3.14
N ASN A 357 23.26 -25.45 -3.32
CA ASN A 357 23.27 -24.45 -2.24
C ASN A 357 21.87 -23.85 -1.98
N SER A 358 21.06 -23.67 -3.03
CA SER A 358 19.70 -23.13 -2.92
C SER A 358 18.71 -24.16 -2.35
N ALA A 359 18.85 -25.44 -2.70
CA ALA A 359 18.04 -26.52 -2.14
C ALA A 359 18.39 -26.78 -0.65
N SER A 360 19.67 -26.65 -0.27
CA SER A 360 20.10 -26.78 1.13
C SER A 360 19.48 -25.71 2.03
N LEU A 361 19.33 -24.46 1.54
CA LEU A 361 18.72 -23.36 2.29
C LEU A 361 17.21 -23.52 2.53
N LEU A 362 16.50 -24.28 1.67
CA LEU A 362 15.08 -24.60 1.88
C LEU A 362 14.88 -25.73 2.90
N LEU A 363 15.83 -26.66 2.99
CA LEU A 363 15.76 -27.82 3.89
C LEU A 363 16.20 -27.51 5.32
N GLU A 364 17.12 -26.56 5.52
CA GLU A 364 17.56 -26.15 6.87
C GLU A 364 16.49 -25.38 7.67
N GLY A 365 15.46 -24.84 7.01
CA GLY A 365 14.43 -24.02 7.65
C GLY A 365 13.17 -24.76 8.14
N THR A 366 12.92 -25.99 7.68
CA THR A 366 11.60 -26.62 7.88
C THR A 366 11.65 -28.15 7.98
N VAL A 367 12.42 -28.71 8.92
CA VAL A 367 12.16 -30.10 9.36
C VAL A 367 12.23 -30.18 10.88
N SER A 368 11.08 -29.95 11.51
CA SER A 368 10.82 -30.47 12.85
C SER A 368 10.88 -31.99 12.78
N TRP A 369 11.61 -32.60 13.72
CA TRP A 369 11.92 -34.02 13.87
C TRP A 369 10.71 -34.96 14.09
N PHE A 370 9.51 -34.59 13.62
CA PHE A 370 8.26 -35.29 13.90
C PHE A 370 7.85 -36.34 12.86
N TRP A 371 8.57 -36.44 11.74
CA TRP A 371 8.26 -37.39 10.64
C TRP A 371 9.17 -38.63 10.60
N PHE A 372 10.11 -38.78 11.54
CA PHE A 372 11.05 -39.91 11.54
C PHE A 372 10.50 -41.20 12.17
N ASP A 373 9.44 -41.13 12.98
CA ASP A 373 8.92 -42.32 13.69
C ASP A 373 7.82 -43.10 12.94
N ILE A 374 7.13 -42.49 11.96
CA ILE A 374 6.01 -43.16 11.26
C ILE A 374 6.51 -44.12 10.16
N ILE A 375 7.68 -43.86 9.56
CA ILE A 375 8.19 -44.67 8.44
C ILE A 375 8.97 -45.92 8.93
N ILE A 376 9.48 -45.93 10.17
CA ILE A 376 10.24 -47.07 10.69
C ILE A 376 9.34 -48.20 11.24
N GLU A 377 8.08 -47.92 11.57
CA GLU A 377 7.14 -48.95 12.06
C GLU A 377 6.44 -49.75 10.95
N GLU A 378 6.31 -49.18 9.75
CA GLU A 378 5.59 -49.84 8.64
C GLU A 378 6.45 -50.84 7.86
N ASP A 379 7.78 -50.72 7.92
CA ASP A 379 8.73 -51.59 7.20
C ASP A 379 9.18 -52.83 8.02
N ARG A 380 8.89 -52.88 9.33
CA ARG A 380 9.13 -54.07 10.18
C ARG A 380 8.14 -55.22 9.95
N GLY A 381 7.06 -54.98 9.19
CA GLY A 381 6.04 -55.99 8.89
C GLY A 381 6.29 -56.82 7.62
N ARG A 382 7.33 -56.49 6.82
CA ARG A 382 7.46 -57.00 5.45
C ARG A 382 8.89 -57.40 5.03
N ALA A 383 9.68 -58.03 5.90
CA ALA A 383 10.84 -58.79 5.44
C ALA A 383 11.12 -59.98 6.35
N GLY A 384 10.92 -61.18 5.81
CA GLY A 384 11.36 -62.42 6.43
C GLY A 384 12.89 -62.48 6.48
N ARG A 385 13.38 -63.13 7.54
CA ARG A 385 14.73 -63.67 7.76
C ARG A 385 15.60 -63.67 6.49
N ASP A 386 16.54 -62.73 6.44
CA ASP A 386 17.94 -63.03 6.17
C ASP A 386 18.82 -61.90 6.71
N SER A 387 19.98 -62.32 7.20
CA SER A 387 20.86 -61.52 8.05
C SER A 387 21.70 -60.58 7.19
N PHE A 388 21.58 -59.27 7.37
CA PHE A 388 22.61 -58.32 6.95
C PHE A 388 23.00 -57.43 8.13
N ALA A 389 24.27 -57.51 8.49
CA ALA A 389 24.90 -56.75 9.55
C ALA A 389 24.96 -55.26 9.17
N LEU A 390 24.59 -54.41 10.14
CA LEU A 390 24.72 -52.96 10.08
C LEU A 390 26.20 -52.56 9.96
N GLY A 391 26.56 -51.96 8.83
CA GLY A 391 27.76 -51.15 8.65
C GLY A 391 27.34 -49.68 8.57
N SER A 392 27.93 -48.84 9.41
CA SER A 392 27.78 -47.39 9.45
C SER A 392 28.15 -46.73 8.12
N GLY A 393 27.21 -46.00 7.52
CA GLY A 393 27.46 -45.14 6.37
C GLY A 393 26.29 -45.13 5.39
N LEU A 394 25.23 -44.38 5.69
CA LEU A 394 24.29 -43.94 4.67
C LEU A 394 24.73 -42.55 4.23
N ASP A 395 25.08 -42.43 2.96
CA ASP A 395 25.46 -41.17 2.32
C ASP A 395 24.21 -40.27 2.21
N LEU A 396 24.38 -38.97 2.44
CA LEU A 396 23.34 -37.96 2.26
C LEU A 396 22.84 -37.93 0.80
N GLN A 397 23.70 -38.32 -0.16
CA GLN A 397 23.32 -38.46 -1.57
C GLN A 397 22.29 -39.59 -1.80
N ASP A 398 22.46 -40.74 -1.17
CA ASP A 398 21.53 -41.88 -1.30
C ASP A 398 20.15 -41.53 -0.70
N THR A 399 20.15 -40.73 0.37
CA THR A 399 18.93 -40.31 1.06
C THR A 399 18.12 -39.30 0.23
N ALA A 400 18.80 -38.39 -0.48
CA ALA A 400 18.16 -37.44 -1.39
C ALA A 400 17.59 -38.11 -2.64
N GLU A 401 18.26 -39.15 -3.16
CA GLU A 401 17.79 -39.88 -4.33
C GLU A 401 16.51 -40.69 -4.05
N VAL A 402 16.42 -41.32 -2.87
CA VAL A 402 15.23 -42.05 -2.42
C VAL A 402 14.03 -41.11 -2.21
N TYR A 403 14.26 -39.92 -1.65
CA TYR A 403 13.19 -38.93 -1.44
C TYR A 403 12.70 -38.31 -2.76
N CYS A 404 13.61 -38.12 -3.73
CA CYS A 404 13.28 -37.67 -5.09
C CYS A 404 12.39 -38.68 -5.85
N ARG A 405 12.61 -39.99 -5.69
CA ARG A 405 11.75 -41.02 -6.32
C ARG A 405 10.35 -41.06 -5.70
N TYR A 406 10.26 -40.89 -4.37
CA TYR A 406 8.98 -40.85 -3.66
C TYR A 406 8.09 -39.67 -4.07
N LEU A 407 8.66 -38.47 -4.28
CA LEU A 407 7.89 -37.28 -4.69
C LEU A 407 7.52 -37.26 -6.19
N THR A 408 8.22 -38.01 -7.04
CA THR A 408 7.99 -38.05 -8.49
C THR A 408 7.13 -39.23 -8.95
N GLY A 409 6.86 -40.20 -8.07
CA GLY A 409 5.99 -41.36 -8.37
C GLY A 409 6.58 -42.34 -9.40
N ILE A 410 7.91 -42.42 -9.50
CA ILE A 410 8.65 -43.36 -10.36
C ILE A 410 9.19 -44.51 -9.53
#